data_AF-A0A7J0CQD4-F1
#
_entry.id   AF-A0A7J0CQD4-F1
#
_cell.length_a   1.000
_cell.length_b   1.000
_cell.length_c   1.000
_cell.angle_alpha   90.00
_cell.angle_beta   90.00
_cell.angle_gamma   90.00
#
_symmetry.space_group_name_H-M   'P 1'
#
loop_
_entity.id
_entity.type
_entity.pdbx_description
1 polymer ?
#
loop_
_entity_poly.entity_id
_entity_poly.type
_entity_poly.pdbx_seq_one_letter_code
_entity_poly.pdbx_strand_id
1 'polypeptide(L)'
;MTADIDSERPNSEGPDTGATGGFEVFRDDRGIPHLRAGSALGLARAQGHNAARDRAWQLETERHRVLGTTAAYLGAEAVDWDRFARRARLADTARRCFDRLAPETAAWVGAYVDGVNEGLAEGAAQAPEFAAAGLAPGRWEPWTPLGVWLSTHILFAGFPTKLWREEVARRLGDDRAALFATDGPGTSGSNGWLLTGARTTTGAPVVAGDPHRFIEDPGVYQQIRLACPEFDVVGLAVPGVPGIAHFGHAGGVAWAITNAMADYQDLYREQVRRTADGGAEALGPDGWYRVHAHTETVEVAGGEPETVEIVETDRGPVIIGDVPGDPDTDAAPDAPVISLRYPPRVTGDLGFDVLPALLRARTVADLDTALDGWVEPVNVVLAADTTGATLHRVAGHVPVRPYENRLRVVPAHDPAYAWREGGEPLPRTEVDTATGTAVMANERGLAAPSASSSRPRTAPTAYGSCSARPRARQRPAPPACGRSPARPGRPRTWPPSTPTPTSPPPAGSSPCSPGHRTSARTPNACGTGC
;
A
#
# COMPACT_ATOMS: atom_id res chain seq x y z
N MET A 1 -9.07 -29.05 32.29
CA MET A 1 -8.69 -30.06 31.29
C MET A 1 -7.93 -29.32 30.20
N THR A 2 -6.61 -29.29 30.35
CA THR A 2 -5.66 -28.70 29.41
C THR A 2 -5.50 -29.67 28.25
N ALA A 3 -5.97 -29.29 27.05
CA ALA A 3 -5.63 -30.00 25.84
C ALA A 3 -4.26 -29.48 25.38
N ASP A 4 -3.25 -30.33 25.50
CA ASP A 4 -1.97 -30.19 24.82
C ASP A 4 -2.22 -30.04 23.31
N ILE A 5 -1.75 -28.94 22.74
CA ILE A 5 -1.72 -28.71 21.27
C ILE A 5 -0.40 -29.25 20.68
N ASP A 6 0.36 -30.06 21.43
CA ASP A 6 1.70 -30.52 21.05
C ASP A 6 1.75 -31.98 20.55
N SER A 7 0.64 -32.59 20.14
CA SER A 7 0.66 -33.99 19.67
C SER A 7 -0.24 -34.31 18.48
N GLU A 8 -0.01 -33.70 17.33
CA GLU A 8 -0.36 -34.32 16.05
C GLU A 8 0.80 -34.18 15.05
N ARG A 9 1.77 -35.10 15.13
CA ARG A 9 2.54 -35.50 13.94
C ARG A 9 1.75 -36.60 13.23
N PRO A 10 1.30 -36.42 11.99
CA PRO A 10 0.93 -37.55 11.14
C PRO A 10 2.21 -38.25 10.68
N ASN A 11 2.42 -39.48 11.11
CA ASN A 11 3.27 -40.43 10.38
C ASN A 11 2.49 -40.87 9.13
N SER A 12 2.73 -40.25 7.98
CA SER A 12 2.41 -40.81 6.66
C SER A 12 3.06 -40.00 5.54
N GLU A 13 3.50 -40.68 4.49
CA GLU A 13 4.31 -40.22 3.36
C GLU A 13 3.71 -39.00 2.57
N GLY A 14 4.51 -37.93 2.36
CA GLY A 14 4.32 -36.74 1.49
C GLY A 14 3.65 -35.50 2.16
N PRO A 15 4.01 -34.21 1.87
CA PRO A 15 4.67 -33.60 0.69
C PRO A 15 6.01 -32.86 1.01
N ASP A 16 6.64 -32.32 -0.05
CA ASP A 16 7.96 -31.65 -0.15
C ASP A 16 8.55 -31.00 1.12
N THR A 17 9.21 -31.78 1.98
CA THR A 17 10.11 -31.28 3.01
C THR A 17 11.45 -30.92 2.37
N GLY A 18 11.48 -29.85 1.59
CA GLY A 18 12.72 -29.31 1.03
C GLY A 18 13.57 -28.70 2.14
N ALA A 19 14.55 -29.45 2.66
CA ALA A 19 15.61 -28.91 3.51
C ALA A 19 16.62 -28.13 2.64
N THR A 20 16.19 -27.03 2.05
CA THR A 20 17.07 -26.13 1.29
C THR A 20 17.59 -25.04 2.22
N GLY A 21 18.89 -25.01 2.51
CA GLY A 21 19.53 -23.80 3.02
C GLY A 21 19.29 -23.44 4.51
N GLY A 22 19.04 -24.41 5.39
CA GLY A 22 19.05 -24.20 6.85
C GLY A 22 17.72 -23.75 7.47
N PHE A 23 16.61 -23.90 6.74
CA PHE A 23 15.25 -23.73 7.23
C PHE A 23 14.33 -24.83 6.67
N GLU A 24 13.15 -24.96 7.25
CA GLU A 24 12.10 -25.90 6.87
C GLU A 24 10.86 -25.13 6.40
N VAL A 25 10.22 -25.65 5.34
CA VAL A 25 8.93 -25.16 4.84
C VAL A 25 7.95 -26.31 4.90
N PHE A 26 6.87 -26.14 5.64
CA PHE A 26 5.70 -27.02 5.59
C PHE A 26 4.53 -26.22 5.03
N ARG A 27 3.72 -26.82 4.14
CA ARG A 27 2.47 -26.22 3.68
C ARG A 27 1.30 -27.07 4.13
N ASP A 28 0.29 -26.43 4.70
CA ASP A 28 -0.95 -27.11 5.07
C ASP A 28 -1.85 -27.39 3.86
N ASP A 29 -3.01 -28.01 4.09
CA ASP A 29 -3.99 -28.35 3.05
C ASP A 29 -4.58 -27.14 2.31
N ARG A 30 -4.36 -25.92 2.83
CA ARG A 30 -4.76 -24.64 2.21
C ARG A 30 -3.60 -23.99 1.45
N GLY A 31 -2.41 -24.59 1.46
CA GLY A 31 -1.19 -24.06 0.88
C GLY A 31 -0.50 -22.99 1.74
N ILE A 32 -0.94 -22.79 2.98
CA ILE A 32 -0.37 -21.78 3.89
C ILE A 32 1.02 -22.23 4.31
N PRO A 33 2.07 -21.41 4.08
CA PRO A 33 3.42 -21.74 4.49
C PRO A 33 3.60 -21.60 6.01
N HIS A 34 4.23 -22.62 6.59
CA HIS A 34 4.74 -22.67 7.94
C HIS A 34 6.26 -22.79 7.86
N LEU A 35 6.95 -21.69 8.17
CA LEU A 35 8.39 -21.60 8.08
C LEU A 35 9.03 -21.82 9.45
N ARG A 36 10.06 -22.64 9.50
CA ARG A 36 10.85 -22.87 10.71
C ARG A 36 12.33 -22.72 10.44
N ALA A 37 13.05 -22.04 11.33
CA ALA A 37 14.51 -21.94 11.26
C ALA A 37 15.15 -21.92 12.65
N GLY A 38 16.46 -22.16 12.72
CA GLY A 38 17.21 -22.19 13.97
C GLY A 38 17.47 -20.82 14.63
N SER A 39 17.19 -19.71 13.95
CA SER A 39 17.39 -18.34 14.45
C SER A 39 16.43 -17.34 13.79
N ALA A 40 16.25 -16.16 14.39
CA ALA A 40 15.44 -15.09 13.79
C ALA A 40 15.96 -14.64 12.41
N LEU A 41 17.29 -14.57 12.21
CA LEU A 41 17.88 -14.22 10.91
C LEU A 41 17.65 -15.31 9.85
N GLY A 42 17.83 -16.59 10.23
CA GLY A 42 17.54 -17.71 9.34
C GLY A 42 16.07 -17.76 8.94
N LEU A 43 15.16 -17.40 9.87
CA LEU A 43 13.74 -17.35 9.61
C LEU A 43 13.35 -16.16 8.71
N ALA A 44 13.99 -15.01 8.85
CA ALA A 44 13.80 -13.87 7.95
C ALA A 44 14.21 -14.23 6.51
N ARG A 45 15.35 -14.89 6.35
CA ARG A 45 15.80 -15.45 5.07
C ARG A 45 14.83 -16.46 4.51
N ALA A 46 14.34 -17.39 5.33
CA ALA A 46 13.31 -18.35 4.93
C ALA A 46 12.04 -17.65 4.41
N GLN A 47 11.60 -16.59 5.10
CA GLN A 47 10.43 -15.81 4.71
C GLN A 47 10.64 -15.11 3.37
N GLY A 48 11.80 -14.49 3.14
CA GLY A 48 12.15 -13.87 1.87
C GLY A 48 12.18 -14.87 0.72
N HIS A 49 12.78 -16.04 0.94
CA HIS A 49 12.82 -17.12 -0.04
C HIS A 49 11.42 -17.63 -0.37
N ASN A 50 10.58 -17.89 0.64
CA ASN A 50 9.19 -18.31 0.44
C ASN A 50 8.40 -17.25 -0.34
N ALA A 51 8.53 -15.97 0.02
CA ALA A 51 7.87 -14.87 -0.68
C ALA A 51 8.29 -14.82 -2.15
N ALA A 52 9.58 -15.00 -2.44
CA ALA A 52 10.08 -15.04 -3.81
C ALA A 52 9.57 -16.23 -4.61
N ARG A 53 9.44 -17.41 -4.00
CA ARG A 53 8.86 -18.60 -4.64
C ARG A 53 7.37 -18.44 -4.93
N ASP A 54 6.62 -17.88 -3.98
CA ASP A 54 5.16 -17.77 -4.09
C ASP A 54 4.69 -16.55 -4.87
N ARG A 55 5.46 -15.45 -4.82
CA ARG A 55 5.03 -14.11 -5.23
C ARG A 55 6.05 -13.40 -6.11
N ALA A 56 6.87 -14.13 -6.87
CA ALA A 56 7.95 -13.57 -7.69
C ALA A 56 7.55 -12.36 -8.53
N TRP A 57 6.42 -12.45 -9.25
CA TRP A 57 5.93 -11.37 -10.10
C TRP A 57 5.50 -10.13 -9.30
N GLN A 58 4.80 -10.35 -8.18
CA GLN A 58 4.39 -9.27 -7.29
C GLN A 58 5.61 -8.58 -6.68
N LEU A 59 6.59 -9.34 -6.20
CA LEU A 59 7.85 -8.80 -5.68
C LEU A 59 8.55 -7.94 -6.73
N GLU A 60 8.70 -8.45 -7.95
CA GLU A 60 9.40 -7.72 -8.99
C GLU A 60 8.66 -6.46 -9.42
N THR A 61 7.33 -6.53 -9.53
CA THR A 61 6.49 -5.36 -9.80
C THR A 61 6.66 -4.31 -8.71
N GLU A 62 6.61 -4.69 -7.43
CA GLU A 62 6.79 -3.74 -6.33
C GLU A 62 8.19 -3.12 -6.32
N ARG A 63 9.25 -3.90 -6.63
CA ARG A 63 10.61 -3.35 -6.78
C ARG A 63 10.66 -2.27 -7.87
N HIS A 64 10.04 -2.52 -9.02
CA HIS A 64 9.95 -1.54 -10.11
C HIS A 64 9.06 -0.34 -9.75
N ARG A 65 7.95 -0.55 -9.02
CA ARG A 65 7.08 0.54 -8.55
C ARG A 65 7.82 1.51 -7.63
N VAL A 66 8.65 0.98 -6.74
CA VAL A 66 9.49 1.78 -5.84
C VAL A 66 10.57 2.55 -6.60
N LEU A 67 11.18 1.89 -7.59
CA LEU A 67 12.21 2.48 -8.43
C LEU A 67 11.66 3.47 -9.44
N GLY A 68 10.36 3.45 -9.75
CA GLY A 68 9.80 4.21 -10.87
C GLY A 68 10.36 3.72 -12.20
N THR A 69 10.23 2.42 -12.46
CA THR A 69 10.68 1.74 -13.69
C THR A 69 9.67 0.71 -14.21
N THR A 70 8.40 0.83 -13.85
CA THR A 70 7.33 -0.05 -14.33
C THR A 70 6.96 0.17 -15.80
N ALA A 71 7.06 1.40 -16.30
CA ALA A 71 6.78 1.74 -17.70
C ALA A 71 7.72 1.02 -18.69
N ALA A 72 8.92 0.65 -18.24
CA ALA A 72 9.92 -0.03 -19.07
C ALA A 72 9.47 -1.40 -19.56
N TYR A 73 8.47 -2.03 -18.91
CA TYR A 73 7.90 -3.32 -19.33
C TYR A 73 6.37 -3.35 -19.39
N LEU A 74 5.66 -2.43 -18.72
CA LEU A 74 4.20 -2.29 -18.80
C LEU A 74 3.74 -1.23 -19.82
N GLY A 75 4.64 -0.37 -20.29
CA GLY A 75 4.34 0.67 -21.27
C GLY A 75 3.69 1.93 -20.67
N ALA A 76 3.02 2.70 -21.54
CA ALA A 76 2.60 4.07 -21.26
C ALA A 76 1.66 4.23 -20.04
N GLU A 77 0.84 3.23 -19.72
CA GLU A 77 -0.10 3.32 -18.59
C GLU A 77 0.60 3.39 -17.22
N ALA A 78 1.86 2.96 -17.14
CA ALA A 78 2.66 2.95 -15.93
C ALA A 78 3.50 4.23 -15.71
N VAL A 79 3.56 5.10 -16.72
CA VAL A 79 4.43 6.29 -16.73
C VAL A 79 4.07 7.27 -15.61
N ASP A 80 2.78 7.51 -15.36
CA ASP A 80 2.34 8.46 -14.33
C ASP A 80 2.81 8.02 -12.92
N TRP A 81 2.77 6.72 -12.64
CA TRP A 81 3.29 6.17 -11.40
C TRP A 81 4.80 6.30 -11.33
N ASP A 82 5.53 5.95 -12.40
CA ASP A 82 6.99 6.05 -12.42
C ASP A 82 7.45 7.50 -12.20
N ARG A 83 6.85 8.45 -12.93
CA ARG A 83 7.09 9.89 -12.74
C ARG A 83 6.87 10.29 -11.29
N PHE A 84 5.75 9.88 -10.69
CA PHE A 84 5.46 10.16 -9.29
C PHE A 84 6.50 9.52 -8.35
N ALA A 85 6.86 8.26 -8.53
CA ALA A 85 7.81 7.55 -7.67
C ALA A 85 9.21 8.20 -7.68
N ARG A 86 9.65 8.63 -8.87
CA ARG A 86 10.91 9.39 -9.05
C ARG A 86 10.82 10.75 -8.36
N ARG A 87 9.79 11.53 -8.68
CA ARG A 87 9.59 12.88 -8.13
C ARG A 87 9.45 12.85 -6.61
N ALA A 88 8.65 11.94 -6.06
CA ALA A 88 8.47 11.74 -4.62
C ALA A 88 9.69 11.10 -3.92
N ARG A 89 10.74 10.75 -4.69
CA ARG A 89 12.01 10.21 -4.20
C ARG A 89 11.82 8.96 -3.33
N LEU A 90 10.97 8.01 -3.75
CA LEU A 90 10.63 6.83 -2.93
C LEU A 90 11.84 5.96 -2.62
N ALA A 91 12.59 5.55 -3.64
CA ALA A 91 13.79 4.72 -3.48
C ALA A 91 14.89 5.41 -2.65
N ASP A 92 15.03 6.73 -2.77
CA ASP A 92 15.95 7.53 -1.97
C ASP A 92 15.51 7.63 -0.50
N THR A 93 14.22 7.82 -0.25
CA THR A 93 13.66 7.81 1.11
C THR A 93 13.86 6.45 1.78
N ALA A 94 13.60 5.36 1.06
CA ALA A 94 13.81 4.00 1.55
C ALA A 94 15.27 3.72 1.93
N ARG A 95 16.22 4.14 1.08
CA ARG A 95 17.66 4.07 1.38
C ARG A 95 18.02 4.82 2.66
N ARG A 96 17.59 6.08 2.77
CA ARG A 96 17.82 6.91 3.96
C ARG A 96 17.25 6.29 5.24
N CYS A 97 16.08 5.65 5.15
CA CYS A 97 15.48 4.97 6.29
C CYS A 97 16.27 3.70 6.65
N PHE A 98 16.71 2.92 5.66
CA PHE A 98 17.50 1.71 5.88
C PHE A 98 18.84 2.02 6.55
N ASP A 99 19.54 3.06 6.07
CA ASP A 99 20.83 3.49 6.59
C ASP A 99 20.75 3.99 8.06
N ARG A 100 19.54 4.26 8.56
CA ARG A 100 19.27 4.74 9.92
C ARG A 100 18.71 3.68 10.85
N LEU A 101 18.43 2.47 10.35
CA LEU A 101 17.95 1.36 11.19
C LEU A 101 18.96 0.99 12.26
N ALA A 102 18.47 0.44 13.37
CA ALA A 102 19.34 -0.26 14.32
C ALA A 102 20.11 -1.37 13.57
N PRO A 103 21.41 -1.60 13.88
CA PRO A 103 22.22 -2.59 13.18
C PRO A 103 21.60 -4.00 13.14
N GLU A 104 20.94 -4.40 14.22
CA GLU A 104 20.25 -5.68 14.34
C GLU A 104 19.04 -5.77 13.40
N THR A 105 18.27 -4.69 13.28
CA THR A 105 17.13 -4.61 12.35
C THR A 105 17.62 -4.57 10.91
N ALA A 106 18.68 -3.81 10.60
CA ALA A 106 19.28 -3.78 9.27
C ALA A 106 19.77 -5.18 8.84
N ALA A 107 20.41 -5.93 9.75
CA ALA A 107 20.83 -7.31 9.50
C ALA A 107 19.62 -8.24 9.28
N TRP A 108 18.54 -8.07 10.04
CA TRP A 108 17.32 -8.86 9.90
C TRP A 108 16.58 -8.58 8.58
N VAL A 109 16.46 -7.31 8.17
CA VAL A 109 15.92 -6.92 6.86
C VAL A 109 16.82 -7.44 5.74
N GLY A 110 18.14 -7.33 5.89
CA GLY A 110 19.12 -7.86 4.95
C GLY A 110 18.98 -9.37 4.74
N ALA A 111 18.82 -10.14 5.82
CA ALA A 111 18.62 -11.60 5.73
C ALA A 111 17.35 -11.96 4.93
N TYR A 112 16.25 -11.21 5.09
CA TYR A 112 15.06 -11.38 4.26
C TYR A 112 15.36 -11.12 2.77
N VAL A 113 16.09 -10.04 2.47
CA VAL A 113 16.48 -9.71 1.09
C VAL A 113 17.40 -10.76 0.48
N ASP A 114 18.33 -11.34 1.26
CA ASP A 114 19.15 -12.47 0.81
C ASP A 114 18.26 -13.65 0.41
N GLY A 115 17.26 -13.98 1.23
CA GLY A 115 16.27 -15.01 0.91
C GLY A 115 15.50 -14.72 -0.37
N VAL A 116 15.05 -13.47 -0.57
CA VAL A 116 14.38 -13.07 -1.82
C VAL A 116 15.30 -13.31 -3.01
N ASN A 117 16.54 -12.79 -2.95
CA ASN A 117 17.51 -12.92 -4.05
C ASN A 117 17.86 -14.37 -4.37
N GLU A 118 17.86 -15.27 -3.38
CA GLU A 118 18.08 -16.69 -3.58
C GLU A 118 16.92 -17.38 -4.30
N GLY A 119 15.67 -17.04 -3.95
CA GLY A 119 14.48 -17.70 -4.47
C GLY A 119 13.91 -17.09 -5.75
N LEU A 120 14.27 -15.83 -6.09
CA LEU A 120 13.57 -15.06 -7.12
C LEU A 120 13.70 -15.63 -8.53
N ALA A 121 14.88 -16.16 -8.88
CA ALA A 121 15.08 -16.79 -10.19
C ALA A 121 14.19 -18.04 -10.36
N GLU A 122 14.07 -18.85 -9.31
CA GLU A 122 13.22 -20.05 -9.33
C GLU A 122 11.74 -19.69 -9.38
N GLY A 123 11.30 -18.71 -8.58
CA GLY A 123 9.94 -18.21 -8.62
C GLY A 123 9.57 -17.59 -9.97
N ALA A 124 10.48 -16.80 -10.56
CA ALA A 124 10.26 -16.18 -11.87
C ALA A 124 10.13 -17.22 -12.99
N ALA A 125 10.88 -18.34 -12.93
CA ALA A 125 10.77 -19.42 -13.90
C ALA A 125 9.39 -20.11 -13.89
N GLN A 126 8.63 -19.99 -12.79
CA GLN A 126 7.30 -20.57 -12.64
C GLN A 126 6.16 -19.56 -12.86
N ALA A 127 6.48 -18.27 -12.95
CA ALA A 127 5.52 -17.19 -13.12
C ALA A 127 5.40 -16.78 -14.60
N PRO A 128 4.27 -17.07 -15.29
CA PRO A 128 4.10 -16.80 -16.72
C PRO A 128 4.18 -15.31 -17.08
N GLU A 129 3.94 -14.42 -16.11
CA GLU A 129 3.98 -12.97 -16.28
C GLU A 129 5.36 -12.46 -16.71
N PHE A 130 6.45 -13.06 -16.21
CA PHE A 130 7.80 -12.70 -16.63
C PHE A 130 8.01 -12.98 -18.12
N ALA A 131 7.59 -14.15 -18.59
CA ALA A 131 7.68 -14.52 -20.01
C ALA A 131 6.78 -13.63 -20.88
N ALA A 132 5.57 -13.30 -20.40
CA ALA A 132 4.63 -12.43 -21.11
C ALA A 132 5.14 -10.98 -21.23
N ALA A 133 5.78 -10.46 -20.18
CA ALA A 133 6.35 -9.12 -20.16
C ALA A 133 7.77 -9.02 -20.77
N GLY A 134 8.42 -10.16 -21.03
CA GLY A 134 9.83 -10.18 -21.42
C GLY A 134 10.78 -9.65 -20.34
N LEU A 135 10.36 -9.71 -19.07
CA LEU A 135 11.11 -9.21 -17.93
C LEU A 135 11.96 -10.33 -17.32
N ALA A 136 13.20 -10.02 -16.96
CA ALA A 136 14.02 -10.89 -16.13
C ALA A 136 14.01 -10.39 -14.68
N PRO A 137 13.97 -11.28 -13.67
CA PRO A 137 14.03 -10.86 -12.27
C PRO A 137 15.35 -10.14 -11.97
N GLY A 138 15.26 -8.96 -11.36
CA GLY A 138 16.40 -8.19 -10.91
C GLY A 138 16.90 -8.60 -9.54
N ARG A 139 17.94 -7.89 -9.06
CA ARG A 139 18.48 -8.05 -7.71
C ARG A 139 17.83 -7.05 -6.76
N TRP A 140 17.37 -7.54 -5.62
CA TRP A 140 16.88 -6.71 -4.53
C TRP A 140 18.05 -6.15 -3.72
N GLU A 141 17.98 -4.85 -3.44
CA GLU A 141 18.87 -4.18 -2.51
C GLU A 141 18.31 -4.23 -1.08
N PRO A 142 19.16 -4.14 -0.03
CA PRO A 142 18.72 -4.28 1.37
C PRO A 142 17.60 -3.31 1.81
N TRP A 143 17.54 -2.14 1.20
CA TRP A 143 16.51 -1.12 1.49
C TRP A 143 15.18 -1.36 0.78
N THR A 144 15.11 -2.30 -0.18
CA THR A 144 13.91 -2.55 -1.01
C THR A 144 12.65 -2.81 -0.18
N PRO A 145 12.67 -3.60 0.91
CA PRO A 145 11.49 -3.80 1.76
C PRO A 145 10.88 -2.51 2.33
N LEU A 146 11.71 -1.55 2.72
CA LEU A 146 11.27 -0.24 3.21
C LEU A 146 10.61 0.56 2.07
N GLY A 147 11.16 0.43 0.86
CA GLY A 147 10.57 1.00 -0.35
C GLY A 147 9.20 0.41 -0.67
N VAL A 148 9.06 -0.92 -0.64
CA VAL A 148 7.77 -1.60 -0.89
C VAL A 148 6.74 -1.13 0.12
N TRP A 149 7.11 -1.05 1.40
CA TRP A 149 6.24 -0.52 2.44
C TRP A 149 5.81 0.92 2.17
N LEU A 150 6.74 1.79 1.78
CA LEU A 150 6.45 3.19 1.47
C LEU A 150 5.55 3.33 0.23
N SER A 151 5.90 2.65 -0.87
CA SER A 151 5.11 2.60 -2.12
C SER A 151 3.66 2.17 -1.86
N THR A 152 3.49 1.14 -1.03
CA THR A 152 2.18 0.61 -0.66
C THR A 152 1.33 1.62 0.12
N HIS A 153 1.93 2.45 0.98
CA HIS A 153 1.18 3.29 1.93
C HIS A 153 1.12 4.77 1.58
N ILE A 154 1.98 5.29 0.68
CA ILE A 154 2.11 6.73 0.45
C ILE A 154 0.82 7.41 -0.03
N LEU A 155 -0.04 6.70 -0.78
CA LEU A 155 -1.33 7.22 -1.25
C LEU A 155 -2.46 7.11 -0.22
N PHE A 156 -2.25 6.41 0.91
CA PHE A 156 -3.26 6.20 1.95
C PHE A 156 -3.29 7.31 3.02
N ALA A 157 -2.36 8.26 2.94
CA ALA A 157 -1.90 9.10 4.04
C ALA A 157 -2.40 10.57 4.01
N GLY A 158 -3.24 10.90 3.03
CA GLY A 158 -4.11 12.09 3.02
C GLY A 158 -3.89 13.09 1.88
N PHE A 159 -2.69 13.15 1.28
CA PHE A 159 -2.41 14.17 0.26
C PHE A 159 -3.31 14.09 -0.99
N PRO A 160 -3.73 12.91 -1.52
CA PRO A 160 -4.59 12.86 -2.70
C PRO A 160 -5.95 13.55 -2.46
N THR A 161 -6.49 13.41 -1.25
CA THR A 161 -7.72 14.09 -0.82
C THR A 161 -7.56 15.61 -0.81
N LYS A 162 -6.38 16.14 -0.44
CA LYS A 162 -6.10 17.59 -0.47
C LYS A 162 -6.08 18.12 -1.90
N LEU A 163 -5.41 17.42 -2.82
CA LEU A 163 -5.41 17.76 -4.25
C LEU A 163 -6.82 17.75 -4.84
N TRP A 164 -7.63 16.76 -4.48
CA TRP A 164 -9.04 16.72 -4.90
C TRP A 164 -9.84 17.92 -4.37
N ARG A 165 -9.66 18.28 -3.09
CA ARG A 165 -10.30 19.47 -2.49
C ARG A 165 -9.88 20.75 -3.21
N GLU A 166 -8.61 20.90 -3.58
CA GLU A 166 -8.12 22.03 -4.38
C GLU A 166 -8.79 22.08 -5.76
N GLU A 167 -8.92 20.95 -6.46
CA GLU A 167 -9.58 20.92 -7.77
C GLU A 167 -11.07 21.27 -7.66
N VAL A 168 -11.76 20.77 -6.64
CA VAL A 168 -13.17 21.13 -6.38
C VAL A 168 -13.28 22.62 -6.08
N ALA A 169 -12.44 23.16 -5.20
CA ALA A 169 -12.44 24.57 -4.85
C ALA A 169 -12.18 25.46 -6.08
N ARG A 170 -11.20 25.08 -6.92
CA ARG A 170 -10.85 25.80 -8.15
C ARG A 170 -11.99 25.82 -9.17
N ARG A 171 -12.74 24.73 -9.30
CA ARG A 171 -13.80 24.57 -10.30
C ARG A 171 -15.15 25.09 -9.83
N LEU A 172 -15.49 24.87 -8.56
CA LEU A 172 -16.84 25.02 -8.01
C LEU A 172 -16.93 26.01 -6.85
N GLY A 173 -15.79 26.51 -6.35
CA GLY A 173 -15.72 27.38 -5.18
C GLY A 173 -15.47 26.62 -3.87
N ASP A 174 -14.83 27.31 -2.93
CA ASP A 174 -14.45 26.78 -1.60
C ASP A 174 -15.63 26.21 -0.80
N ASP A 175 -16.82 26.82 -0.92
CA ASP A 175 -18.03 26.39 -0.23
C ASP A 175 -18.52 25.00 -0.68
N ARG A 176 -18.05 24.53 -1.85
CA ARG A 176 -18.41 23.24 -2.43
C ARG A 176 -17.46 22.11 -2.08
N ALA A 177 -16.23 22.40 -1.61
CA ALA A 177 -15.24 21.39 -1.28
C ALA A 177 -15.76 20.32 -0.29
N ALA A 178 -16.58 20.74 0.69
CA ALA A 178 -17.17 19.83 1.67
C ALA A 178 -18.26 18.90 1.08
N LEU A 179 -18.94 19.31 0.01
CA LEU A 179 -19.97 18.50 -0.65
C LEU A 179 -19.37 17.36 -1.48
N PHE A 180 -18.12 17.52 -1.92
CA PHE A 180 -17.37 16.55 -2.70
C PHE A 180 -16.21 15.94 -1.89
N ALA A 181 -16.27 15.99 -0.56
CA ALA A 181 -15.21 15.44 0.28
C ALA A 181 -15.08 13.92 0.08
N THR A 182 -13.85 13.47 -0.19
CA THR A 182 -13.50 12.04 -0.32
C THR A 182 -12.44 11.70 0.71
N ASP A 183 -12.77 10.91 1.72
CA ASP A 183 -11.81 10.49 2.76
C ASP A 183 -11.20 9.13 2.40
N GLY A 184 -10.36 9.09 1.35
CA GLY A 184 -9.70 7.88 0.86
C GLY A 184 -10.42 7.19 -0.32
N PRO A 185 -9.85 6.11 -0.86
CA PRO A 185 -10.44 5.36 -1.96
C PRO A 185 -11.76 4.71 -1.51
N GLY A 186 -12.86 5.01 -2.18
CA GLY A 186 -14.23 4.65 -1.75
C GLY A 186 -14.55 3.15 -1.61
N THR A 187 -13.61 2.26 -1.96
CA THR A 187 -13.73 0.80 -1.87
C THR A 187 -12.77 0.17 -0.87
N SER A 188 -12.03 0.96 -0.08
CA SER A 188 -11.12 0.45 0.96
C SER A 188 -11.54 0.90 2.35
N GLY A 189 -11.28 0.05 3.34
CA GLY A 189 -11.63 0.23 4.74
C GLY A 189 -11.07 -0.91 5.57
N SER A 190 -11.54 -1.07 6.80
CA SER A 190 -11.23 -2.17 7.70
C SER A 190 -12.24 -2.18 8.84
N ASN A 191 -12.62 -3.36 9.31
CA ASN A 191 -13.21 -3.51 10.64
C ASN A 191 -12.17 -4.06 11.63
N GLY A 192 -12.30 -3.64 12.87
CA GLY A 192 -11.52 -4.12 14.00
C GLY A 192 -12.45 -4.30 15.18
N TRP A 193 -12.45 -5.50 15.76
CA TRP A 193 -13.29 -5.85 16.90
C TRP A 193 -12.43 -6.40 18.02
N LEU A 194 -12.70 -5.95 19.23
CA LEU A 194 -12.09 -6.42 20.46
C LEU A 194 -13.18 -6.68 21.49
N LEU A 195 -13.23 -7.91 22.00
CA LEU A 195 -14.13 -8.34 23.06
C LEU A 195 -13.31 -8.76 24.26
N THR A 196 -13.66 -8.26 25.45
CA THR A 196 -13.03 -8.72 26.69
C THR A 196 -13.50 -10.13 27.04
N GLY A 197 -12.76 -10.82 27.91
CA GLY A 197 -13.14 -12.13 28.42
C GLY A 197 -14.52 -12.19 29.06
N ALA A 198 -14.99 -11.09 29.65
CA ALA A 198 -16.34 -10.99 30.24
C ALA A 198 -17.47 -11.13 29.20
N ARG A 199 -17.17 -10.98 27.90
CA ARG A 199 -18.13 -11.11 26.79
C ARG A 199 -18.04 -12.45 26.07
N THR A 200 -17.16 -13.35 26.48
CA THR A 200 -16.94 -14.65 25.83
C THR A 200 -17.27 -15.81 26.78
N THR A 201 -17.70 -16.94 26.23
CA THR A 201 -18.05 -18.13 27.04
C THR A 201 -16.83 -18.83 27.63
N THR A 202 -15.64 -18.57 27.08
CA THR A 202 -14.37 -19.15 27.54
C THR A 202 -13.66 -18.28 28.58
N GLY A 203 -14.08 -17.02 28.75
CA GLY A 203 -13.36 -16.04 29.56
C GLY A 203 -12.10 -15.47 28.89
N ALA A 204 -11.73 -15.93 27.68
CA ALA A 204 -10.61 -15.40 26.92
C ALA A 204 -11.06 -14.23 26.02
N PRO A 205 -10.24 -13.17 25.87
CA PRO A 205 -10.57 -12.08 24.96
C PRO A 205 -10.52 -12.55 23.50
N VAL A 206 -11.22 -11.82 22.63
CA VAL A 206 -11.24 -12.06 21.17
C VAL A 206 -10.86 -10.78 20.45
N VAL A 207 -9.91 -10.88 19.52
CA VAL A 207 -9.54 -9.84 18.56
C VAL A 207 -9.92 -10.34 17.17
N ALA A 208 -10.56 -9.50 16.37
CA ALA A 208 -10.79 -9.76 14.96
C ALA A 208 -10.35 -8.54 14.13
N GLY A 209 -9.44 -8.79 13.19
CA GLY A 209 -9.06 -7.84 12.14
C GLY A 209 -9.67 -8.25 10.82
N ASP A 210 -10.30 -7.31 10.13
CA ASP A 210 -11.01 -7.52 8.87
C ASP A 210 -10.64 -6.40 7.89
N PRO A 211 -9.43 -6.44 7.30
CA PRO A 211 -8.95 -5.41 6.39
C PRO A 211 -9.66 -5.49 5.02
N HIS A 212 -10.22 -4.37 4.55
CA HIS A 212 -10.85 -4.24 3.23
C HIS A 212 -9.92 -3.46 2.29
N ARG A 213 -9.10 -4.21 1.55
CA ARG A 213 -8.24 -3.67 0.50
C ARG A 213 -8.93 -3.86 -0.85
N PHE A 214 -8.39 -3.22 -1.89
CA PHE A 214 -8.75 -3.58 -3.26
C PHE A 214 -8.52 -5.07 -3.50
N ILE A 215 -9.42 -5.70 -4.25
CA ILE A 215 -9.23 -7.08 -4.70
C ILE A 215 -8.20 -7.03 -5.82
N GLU A 216 -6.98 -7.35 -5.46
CA GLU A 216 -5.81 -7.43 -6.34
C GLU A 216 -5.44 -8.90 -6.55
N ASP A 217 -4.89 -9.20 -7.72
CA ASP A 217 -4.33 -10.51 -8.03
C ASP A 217 -2.81 -10.38 -8.29
N PRO A 218 -1.95 -10.86 -7.38
CA PRO A 218 -2.26 -11.49 -6.10
C PRO A 218 -2.46 -10.44 -4.98
N GLY A 219 -3.30 -10.74 -3.98
CA GLY A 219 -3.62 -9.79 -2.91
C GLY A 219 -2.41 -9.38 -2.04
N VAL A 220 -2.50 -8.22 -1.39
CA VAL A 220 -1.43 -7.61 -0.56
C VAL A 220 -0.99 -8.42 0.66
N TYR A 221 -1.79 -9.40 1.09
CA TYR A 221 -1.48 -10.25 2.25
C TYR A 221 -1.20 -11.70 1.84
N GLN A 222 -0.23 -12.29 2.52
CA GLN A 222 0.02 -13.72 2.56
C GLN A 222 -0.13 -14.21 3.99
N GLN A 223 -1.04 -15.16 4.22
CA GLN A 223 -1.11 -15.84 5.51
C GLN A 223 0.10 -16.75 5.68
N ILE A 224 0.75 -16.70 6.85
CA ILE A 224 2.01 -17.41 7.10
C ILE A 224 2.22 -17.66 8.59
N ARG A 225 2.93 -18.75 8.93
CA ARG A 225 3.51 -18.98 10.25
C ARG A 225 5.03 -18.85 10.20
N LEU A 226 5.60 -18.11 11.15
CA LEU A 226 7.03 -17.88 11.30
C LEU A 226 7.47 -18.41 12.68
N ALA A 227 8.30 -19.47 12.71
CA ALA A 227 8.74 -20.10 13.95
C ALA A 227 10.27 -20.25 14.07
N CYS A 228 10.84 -19.81 15.19
CA CYS A 228 12.22 -20.07 15.60
C CYS A 228 12.28 -20.23 17.13
N PRO A 229 13.44 -20.53 17.75
CA PRO A 229 13.53 -20.64 19.21
C PRO A 229 13.09 -19.38 19.97
N GLU A 230 13.16 -18.21 19.35
CA GLU A 230 12.79 -16.94 19.97
C GLU A 230 11.28 -16.67 19.91
N PHE A 231 10.56 -17.13 18.89
CA PHE A 231 9.15 -16.83 18.68
C PHE A 231 8.42 -17.77 17.72
N ASP A 232 7.09 -17.82 17.86
CA ASP A 232 6.18 -18.55 16.99
C ASP A 232 4.95 -17.66 16.73
N VAL A 233 4.82 -17.18 15.50
CA VAL A 233 3.84 -16.16 15.11
C VAL A 233 3.09 -16.62 13.89
N VAL A 234 1.77 -16.52 13.93
CA VAL A 234 0.90 -16.71 12.76
C VAL A 234 0.23 -15.38 12.45
N GLY A 235 0.14 -15.02 11.18
CA GLY A 235 -0.51 -13.78 10.78
C GLY A 235 -0.49 -13.53 9.29
N LEU A 236 -0.68 -12.27 8.93
CA LEU A 236 -0.69 -11.79 7.55
C LEU A 236 0.59 -11.00 7.26
N ALA A 237 1.51 -11.58 6.50
CA ALA A 237 2.68 -10.89 5.98
C ALA A 237 2.32 -10.06 4.74
N VAL A 238 3.06 -8.97 4.52
CA VAL A 238 3.04 -8.21 3.27
C VAL A 238 4.20 -8.72 2.42
N PRO A 239 3.95 -9.39 1.27
CA PRO A 239 5.02 -9.87 0.41
C PRO A 239 5.97 -8.72 0.04
N GLY A 240 7.27 -8.93 0.29
CA GLY A 240 8.31 -7.92 0.10
C GLY A 240 8.77 -7.25 1.40
N VAL A 241 8.10 -7.51 2.52
CA VAL A 241 8.43 -6.94 3.84
C VAL A 241 8.59 -8.06 4.88
N PRO A 242 9.69 -8.09 5.65
CA PRO A 242 9.92 -9.12 6.65
C PRO A 242 8.97 -9.00 7.85
N GLY A 243 8.70 -10.13 8.50
CA GLY A 243 7.85 -10.23 9.69
C GLY A 243 6.35 -10.09 9.41
N ILE A 244 5.61 -9.73 10.45
CA ILE A 244 4.15 -9.60 10.47
C ILE A 244 3.82 -8.27 11.15
N ALA A 245 3.47 -7.26 10.38
CA ALA A 245 3.29 -5.90 10.90
C ALA A 245 1.87 -5.66 11.48
N HIS A 246 0.85 -6.08 10.74
CA HIS A 246 -0.51 -5.54 10.93
C HIS A 246 -1.46 -6.48 11.67
N PHE A 247 -1.37 -7.79 11.39
CA PHE A 247 -2.34 -8.77 11.90
C PHE A 247 -1.61 -10.06 12.26
N GLY A 248 -1.64 -10.42 13.53
CA GLY A 248 -1.00 -11.66 13.97
C GLY A 248 -1.30 -12.02 15.41
N HIS A 249 -0.86 -13.22 15.78
CA HIS A 249 -0.79 -13.65 17.17
C HIS A 249 0.55 -14.34 17.45
N ALA A 250 1.11 -14.06 18.61
CA ALA A 250 2.42 -14.55 19.05
C ALA A 250 2.28 -15.17 20.45
N GLY A 251 2.14 -16.50 20.51
CA GLY A 251 1.87 -17.20 21.75
C GLY A 251 0.58 -16.72 22.44
N GLY A 252 0.72 -15.97 23.53
CA GLY A 252 -0.39 -15.51 24.37
C GLY A 252 -1.03 -14.17 23.97
N VAL A 253 -0.54 -13.47 22.94
CA VAL A 253 -1.04 -12.15 22.54
C VAL A 253 -1.44 -12.11 21.07
N ALA A 254 -2.48 -11.34 20.74
CA ALA A 254 -2.93 -11.09 19.37
C ALA A 254 -3.18 -9.60 19.12
N TRP A 255 -2.93 -9.15 17.89
CA TRP A 255 -3.17 -7.78 17.46
C TRP A 255 -3.77 -7.70 16.06
N ALA A 256 -4.52 -6.63 15.85
CA ALA A 256 -5.07 -6.23 14.56
C ALA A 256 -5.02 -4.71 14.45
N ILE A 257 -5.08 -4.22 13.22
CA ILE A 257 -5.13 -2.79 12.94
C ILE A 257 -6.29 -2.41 12.04
N THR A 258 -6.68 -1.15 12.11
CA THR A 258 -7.50 -0.46 11.12
C THR A 258 -6.83 0.86 10.77
N ASN A 259 -7.08 1.41 9.59
CA ASN A 259 -6.59 2.75 9.23
C ASN A 259 -7.20 3.80 10.18
N ALA A 260 -6.37 4.67 10.75
CA ALA A 260 -6.80 5.72 11.68
C ALA A 260 -7.47 6.92 11.01
N MET A 261 -7.45 7.01 9.67
CA MET A 261 -7.89 8.18 8.91
C MET A 261 -7.17 9.47 9.35
N ALA A 262 -5.95 9.33 9.87
CA ALA A 262 -5.11 10.44 10.29
C ALA A 262 -4.50 11.12 9.07
N ASP A 263 -4.40 12.44 9.13
CA ASP A 263 -3.66 13.23 8.15
C ASP A 263 -2.24 13.42 8.68
N TYR A 264 -1.23 13.04 7.91
CA TYR A 264 0.17 13.15 8.34
C TYR A 264 1.14 13.52 7.21
N GLN A 265 0.63 13.88 6.03
CA GLN A 265 1.40 14.39 4.90
C GLN A 265 0.89 15.76 4.52
N ASP A 266 1.76 16.69 4.12
CA ASP A 266 1.37 18.03 3.68
C ASP A 266 1.83 18.35 2.28
N LEU A 267 1.12 19.27 1.64
CA LEU A 267 1.43 19.79 0.32
C LEU A 267 1.72 21.28 0.41
N TYR A 268 2.85 21.70 -0.17
CA TYR A 268 3.24 23.10 -0.21
C TYR A 268 3.25 23.61 -1.64
N ARG A 269 2.63 24.77 -1.88
CA ARG A 269 2.72 25.52 -3.13
C ARG A 269 4.04 26.25 -3.16
N GLU A 270 4.95 25.75 -3.97
CA GLU A 270 6.29 26.28 -4.16
C GLU A 270 6.28 27.46 -5.15
N GLN A 271 7.18 28.41 -4.92
CA GLN A 271 7.59 29.36 -5.93
C GLN A 271 9.03 29.01 -6.30
N VAL A 272 9.22 28.51 -7.51
CA VAL A 272 10.53 28.08 -8.03
C VAL A 272 10.90 28.87 -9.27
N ARG A 273 12.19 29.02 -9.53
CA ARG A 273 12.71 29.66 -10.74
C ARG A 273 14.00 29.02 -11.21
N ARG A 274 14.24 29.07 -12.52
CA ARG A 274 15.57 28.82 -13.08
C ARG A 274 16.51 29.98 -12.78
N THR A 275 17.76 29.66 -12.49
CA THR A 275 18.85 30.64 -12.38
C THR A 275 19.62 30.75 -13.70
N ALA A 276 20.35 31.85 -13.89
CA ALA A 276 21.07 32.10 -15.15
C ALA A 276 22.16 31.06 -15.46
N ASP A 277 22.66 30.34 -14.44
CA ASP A 277 23.62 29.25 -14.56
C ASP A 277 22.96 27.87 -14.81
N GLY A 278 21.65 27.83 -15.07
CA GLY A 278 20.90 26.59 -15.31
C GLY A 278 20.49 25.83 -14.04
N GLY A 279 20.75 26.38 -12.86
CA GLY A 279 20.24 25.85 -11.59
C GLY A 279 18.77 26.16 -11.34
N ALA A 280 18.29 25.79 -10.16
CA ALA A 280 16.96 26.14 -9.67
C ALA A 280 17.03 26.73 -8.26
N GLU A 281 16.14 27.68 -7.98
CA GLU A 281 15.92 28.25 -6.66
C GLU A 281 14.45 28.12 -6.26
N ALA A 282 14.18 28.03 -4.96
CA ALA A 282 12.85 28.13 -4.38
C ALA A 282 12.78 29.31 -3.40
N LEU A 283 11.60 29.90 -3.24
CA LEU A 283 11.37 30.96 -2.27
C LEU A 283 11.06 30.36 -0.89
N GLY A 284 11.96 30.55 0.06
CA GLY A 284 11.74 30.26 1.48
C GLY A 284 11.31 31.51 2.27
N PRO A 285 11.05 31.35 3.58
CA PRO A 285 10.73 32.46 4.48
C PRO A 285 11.80 33.57 4.51
N ASP A 286 13.07 33.20 4.32
CA ASP A 286 14.22 34.12 4.35
C ASP A 286 14.67 34.60 2.95
N GLY A 287 13.89 34.29 1.91
CA GLY A 287 14.18 34.64 0.52
C GLY A 287 14.52 33.43 -0.36
N TRP A 288 15.04 33.73 -1.55
CA TRP A 288 15.40 32.70 -2.54
C TRP A 288 16.61 31.90 -2.07
N TYR A 289 16.53 30.58 -2.17
CA TYR A 289 17.62 29.67 -1.86
C TYR A 289 17.74 28.60 -2.95
N ARG A 290 18.95 28.10 -3.16
CA ARG A 290 19.23 27.09 -4.20
C ARG A 290 18.65 25.74 -3.80
N VAL A 291 18.00 25.08 -4.75
CA VAL A 291 17.43 23.73 -4.56
C VAL A 291 18.20 22.68 -5.36
N HIS A 292 18.06 21.43 -4.95
CA HIS A 292 18.55 20.31 -5.75
C HIS A 292 17.60 20.10 -6.93
N ALA A 293 18.13 20.11 -8.15
CA ALA A 293 17.38 19.81 -9.36
C ALA A 293 18.25 18.98 -10.32
N HIS A 294 17.69 17.90 -10.87
CA HIS A 294 18.31 17.10 -11.91
C HIS A 294 17.24 16.39 -12.73
N THR A 295 17.65 15.82 -13.85
CA THR A 295 16.74 15.14 -14.78
C THR A 295 17.03 13.64 -14.80
N GLU A 296 15.98 12.84 -14.85
CA GLU A 296 16.03 11.40 -15.02
C GLU A 296 15.24 10.97 -16.27
N THR A 297 15.54 9.79 -16.81
CA THR A 297 14.83 9.20 -17.95
C THR A 297 14.01 8.00 -17.48
N VAL A 298 12.73 7.97 -17.85
CA VAL A 298 11.81 6.84 -17.69
C VAL A 298 11.69 6.14 -19.04
N GLU A 299 12.20 4.91 -19.11
CA GLU A 299 12.05 4.06 -20.29
C GLU A 299 10.59 3.59 -20.43
N VAL A 300 10.06 3.55 -21.65
CA VAL A 300 8.66 3.17 -21.92
C VAL A 300 8.59 2.06 -22.95
N ALA A 301 8.02 0.91 -22.57
CA ALA A 301 7.83 -0.21 -23.50
C ALA A 301 6.93 0.20 -24.66
N GLY A 302 7.45 0.08 -25.89
CA GLY A 302 6.72 0.41 -27.12
C GLY A 302 6.48 1.90 -27.37
N GLY A 303 7.14 2.80 -26.62
CA GLY A 303 7.04 4.24 -26.78
C GLY A 303 8.40 4.94 -26.69
N GLU A 304 8.40 6.26 -26.82
CA GLU A 304 9.60 7.08 -26.59
C GLU A 304 9.85 7.22 -25.07
N PRO A 305 11.13 7.27 -24.63
CA PRO A 305 11.46 7.54 -23.24
C PRO A 305 10.94 8.91 -22.79
N GLU A 306 10.52 9.00 -21.53
CA GLU A 306 10.10 10.26 -20.93
C GLU A 306 11.18 10.88 -20.05
N THR A 307 11.41 12.17 -20.23
CA THR A 307 12.28 12.97 -19.38
C THR A 307 11.52 13.49 -18.16
N VAL A 308 12.01 13.20 -16.96
CA VAL A 308 11.41 13.64 -15.69
C VAL A 308 12.38 14.52 -14.92
N GLU A 309 12.00 15.78 -14.70
CA GLU A 309 12.72 16.63 -13.77
C GLU A 309 12.39 16.27 -12.31
N ILE A 310 13.44 16.19 -11.49
CA ILE A 310 13.40 15.94 -10.06
C ILE A 310 13.89 17.18 -9.33
N VAL A 311 13.03 17.78 -8.51
CA VAL A 311 13.36 18.96 -7.70
C VAL A 311 13.07 18.67 -6.23
N GLU A 312 13.98 19.08 -5.35
CA GLU A 312 13.78 18.93 -3.92
C GLU A 312 14.04 20.24 -3.17
N THR A 313 13.02 20.67 -2.42
CA THR A 313 13.01 21.85 -1.54
C THR A 313 13.24 21.42 -0.08
N ASP A 314 13.49 22.36 0.84
CA ASP A 314 13.59 22.00 2.28
C ASP A 314 12.28 21.43 2.86
N ARG A 315 11.14 21.71 2.19
CA ARG A 315 9.83 21.16 2.55
C ARG A 315 9.71 19.72 2.10
N GLY A 316 10.28 19.38 0.95
CA GLY A 316 10.32 18.03 0.40
C GLY A 316 10.41 18.00 -1.13
N PRO A 317 10.32 16.79 -1.72
CA PRO A 317 10.29 16.60 -3.17
C PRO A 317 9.10 17.31 -3.82
N VAL A 318 9.34 17.96 -4.96
CA VAL A 318 8.29 18.46 -5.86
C VAL A 318 7.64 17.29 -6.58
N ILE A 319 6.34 17.09 -6.39
CA ILE A 319 5.57 15.97 -6.98
C ILE A 319 4.66 16.39 -8.14
N ILE A 320 4.35 17.68 -8.28
CA ILE A 320 3.51 18.25 -9.35
C ILE A 320 4.15 19.54 -9.85
N GLY A 321 4.13 19.74 -11.16
CA GLY A 321 4.66 20.93 -11.84
C GLY A 321 6.17 20.85 -12.10
N ASP A 322 6.62 21.69 -13.02
CA ASP A 322 8.03 21.80 -13.45
C ASP A 322 8.56 23.18 -13.09
N VAL A 323 9.88 23.37 -13.11
CA VAL A 323 10.46 24.69 -12.85
C VAL A 323 10.19 25.61 -14.05
N PRO A 324 9.48 26.75 -13.88
CA PRO A 324 9.19 27.66 -15.00
C PRO A 324 10.46 28.20 -15.66
N GLY A 325 10.40 28.36 -16.98
CA GLY A 325 11.51 28.87 -17.79
C GLY A 325 12.42 27.80 -18.37
N ASP A 326 12.06 26.52 -18.23
CA ASP A 326 12.69 25.44 -18.96
C ASP A 326 12.18 25.40 -20.43
N PRO A 327 13.04 25.63 -21.43
CA PRO A 327 12.64 25.69 -22.84
C PRO A 327 12.12 24.35 -23.37
N ASP A 328 12.39 23.23 -22.70
CA ASP A 328 11.95 21.89 -23.10
C ASP A 328 10.63 21.46 -22.42
N THR A 329 9.97 22.37 -21.67
CA THR A 329 8.69 22.08 -21.01
C THR A 329 7.52 22.85 -21.63
N ASP A 330 6.42 22.15 -21.91
CA ASP A 330 5.13 22.73 -22.34
C ASP A 330 4.31 23.28 -21.15
N ALA A 331 4.95 23.53 -20.00
CA ALA A 331 4.26 23.95 -18.78
C ALA A 331 3.62 25.33 -18.95
N ALA A 332 2.34 25.44 -18.62
CA ALA A 332 1.68 26.74 -18.58
C ALA A 332 2.40 27.66 -17.56
N PRO A 333 2.60 28.96 -17.87
CA PRO A 333 3.35 29.88 -17.01
C PRO A 333 2.88 29.95 -15.55
N ASP A 334 1.59 29.66 -15.32
CA ASP A 334 0.93 29.70 -14.00
C ASP A 334 0.64 28.31 -13.41
N ALA A 335 1.24 27.25 -13.96
CA ALA A 335 1.05 25.89 -13.46
C ALA A 335 1.55 25.77 -12.01
N PRO A 336 0.78 25.13 -11.11
CA PRO A 336 1.19 25.00 -9.72
C PRO A 336 2.38 24.06 -9.58
N VAL A 337 3.41 24.50 -8.85
CA VAL A 337 4.50 23.64 -8.38
C VAL A 337 4.20 23.23 -6.95
N ILE A 338 4.10 21.93 -6.68
CA ILE A 338 3.66 21.39 -5.38
C ILE A 338 4.68 20.40 -4.86
N SER A 339 5.19 20.64 -3.65
CA SER A 339 6.04 19.70 -2.92
C SER A 339 5.26 18.87 -1.89
N LEU A 340 5.73 17.65 -1.64
CA LEU A 340 5.17 16.72 -0.66
C LEU A 340 6.10 16.62 0.55
N ARG A 341 5.57 16.94 1.73
CA ARG A 341 6.24 16.75 3.02
C ARG A 341 5.57 15.64 3.80
N TYR A 342 6.32 14.62 4.20
CA TYR A 342 5.79 13.48 4.95
C TYR A 342 6.84 12.87 5.89
N PRO A 343 6.46 12.16 6.97
CA PRO A 343 7.37 11.88 8.07
C PRO A 343 8.61 11.08 7.67
N PRO A 344 8.53 9.93 6.96
CA PRO A 344 9.72 9.20 6.51
C PRO A 344 10.74 10.03 5.73
N ARG A 345 10.28 10.98 4.89
CA ARG A 345 11.19 11.88 4.16
C ARG A 345 11.92 12.84 5.10
N VAL A 346 11.22 13.33 6.12
CA VAL A 346 11.74 14.31 7.06
C VAL A 346 12.64 13.65 8.11
N THR A 347 12.21 12.54 8.70
CA THR A 347 12.86 11.88 9.83
C THR A 347 13.89 10.83 9.40
N GLY A 348 13.75 10.28 8.18
CA GLY A 348 14.51 9.13 7.75
C GLY A 348 14.17 7.89 8.58
N ASP A 349 12.92 7.73 8.97
CA ASP A 349 12.44 6.61 9.78
C ASP A 349 11.05 6.15 9.31
N LEU A 350 10.85 4.83 9.26
CA LEU A 350 9.59 4.17 8.91
C LEU A 350 9.03 3.32 10.06
N GLY A 351 9.73 3.22 11.19
CA GLY A 351 9.34 2.39 12.33
C GLY A 351 9.63 0.90 12.13
N PHE A 352 10.57 0.54 11.24
CA PHE A 352 10.90 -0.87 10.97
C PHE A 352 11.55 -1.57 12.16
N ASP A 353 12.16 -0.83 13.09
CA ASP A 353 12.68 -1.38 14.36
C ASP A 353 11.58 -1.98 15.24
N VAL A 354 10.30 -1.64 14.99
CA VAL A 354 9.14 -2.22 15.68
C VAL A 354 8.88 -3.66 15.25
N LEU A 355 9.15 -4.03 14.00
CA LEU A 355 8.74 -5.32 13.44
C LEU A 355 9.36 -6.52 14.17
N PRO A 356 10.68 -6.55 14.46
CA PRO A 356 11.27 -7.63 15.25
C PRO A 356 10.75 -7.69 16.70
N ALA A 357 10.32 -6.56 17.26
CA ALA A 357 9.75 -6.51 18.61
C ALA A 357 8.33 -7.10 18.64
N LEU A 358 7.50 -6.82 17.64
CA LEU A 358 6.17 -7.43 17.51
C LEU A 358 6.23 -8.97 17.46
N LEU A 359 7.20 -9.53 16.74
CA LEU A 359 7.39 -10.98 16.66
C LEU A 359 7.73 -11.61 18.03
N ARG A 360 8.42 -10.85 18.88
CA ARG A 360 8.85 -11.29 20.22
C ARG A 360 7.83 -10.99 21.32
N ALA A 361 6.81 -10.19 21.05
CA ALA A 361 5.80 -9.81 22.03
C ALA A 361 5.08 -11.04 22.62
N ARG A 362 4.83 -11.02 23.94
CA ARG A 362 4.10 -12.08 24.66
C ARG A 362 2.90 -11.55 25.43
N THR A 363 2.90 -10.26 25.69
CA THR A 363 1.84 -9.55 26.41
C THR A 363 1.40 -8.32 25.63
N VAL A 364 0.23 -7.78 26.00
CA VAL A 364 -0.21 -6.48 25.49
C VAL A 364 0.77 -5.36 25.84
N ALA A 365 1.44 -5.43 26.99
CA ALA A 365 2.42 -4.43 27.40
C ALA A 365 3.66 -4.41 26.47
N ASP A 366 4.10 -5.58 26.00
CA ASP A 366 5.19 -5.68 25.02
C ASP A 366 4.78 -5.01 23.69
N LEU A 367 3.55 -5.27 23.23
CA LEU A 367 3.01 -4.63 22.03
C LEU A 367 2.90 -3.12 22.18
N ASP A 368 2.35 -2.63 23.31
CA ASP A 368 2.19 -1.19 23.56
C ASP A 368 3.54 -0.48 23.54
N THR A 369 4.56 -1.08 24.17
CA THR A 369 5.94 -0.57 24.18
C THR A 369 6.56 -0.59 22.79
N ALA A 370 6.40 -1.69 22.03
CA ALA A 370 6.94 -1.78 20.67
C ALA A 370 6.34 -0.70 19.74
N LEU A 371 5.04 -0.44 19.86
CA LEU A 371 4.31 0.51 19.01
C LEU A 371 4.66 1.98 19.26
N ASP A 372 5.43 2.30 20.29
CA ASP A 372 5.95 3.67 20.50
C ASP A 372 6.97 4.09 19.44
N GLY A 373 7.64 3.12 18.79
CA GLY A 373 8.53 3.37 17.65
C GLY A 373 7.84 3.37 16.29
N TRP A 374 6.52 3.19 16.22
CA TRP A 374 5.80 3.06 14.95
C TRP A 374 5.61 4.42 14.27
N VAL A 375 5.94 4.53 12.98
CA VAL A 375 5.87 5.80 12.23
C VAL A 375 4.72 5.82 11.23
N GLU A 376 4.70 4.91 10.25
CA GLU A 376 3.69 4.93 9.19
C GLU A 376 3.38 3.51 8.68
N PRO A 377 2.11 3.20 8.35
CA PRO A 377 0.94 4.09 8.36
C PRO A 377 0.38 4.32 9.76
N VAL A 378 -0.34 5.43 9.92
CA VAL A 378 -1.01 5.75 11.18
C VAL A 378 -2.27 4.90 11.30
N ASN A 379 -2.28 4.01 12.30
CA ASN A 379 -3.30 2.99 12.49
C ASN A 379 -3.94 3.09 13.87
N VAL A 380 -5.19 2.65 13.98
CA VAL A 380 -5.76 2.23 15.26
C VAL A 380 -5.41 0.77 15.47
N VAL A 381 -4.75 0.48 16.59
CA VAL A 381 -4.36 -0.87 17.02
C VAL A 381 -5.35 -1.38 18.06
N LEU A 382 -5.80 -2.62 17.87
CA LEU A 382 -6.57 -3.40 18.81
C LEU A 382 -5.76 -4.64 19.18
N ALA A 383 -5.48 -4.86 20.46
CA ALA A 383 -4.77 -6.05 20.92
C ALA A 383 -5.36 -6.60 22.22
N ALA A 384 -5.15 -7.89 22.44
CA ALA A 384 -5.47 -8.56 23.70
C ALA A 384 -4.53 -9.73 23.95
N ASP A 385 -4.37 -10.11 25.21
CA ASP A 385 -3.62 -11.30 25.60
C ASP A 385 -4.42 -12.27 26.48
N THR A 386 -3.87 -13.46 26.68
CA THR A 386 -4.47 -14.54 27.46
C THR A 386 -4.60 -14.24 28.95
N THR A 387 -3.98 -13.16 29.46
CA THR A 387 -4.18 -12.69 30.84
C THR A 387 -5.44 -11.84 30.97
N GLY A 388 -6.04 -11.43 29.85
CA GLY A 388 -7.21 -10.56 29.78
C GLY A 388 -6.88 -9.08 29.59
N ALA A 389 -5.60 -8.72 29.43
CA ALA A 389 -5.22 -7.35 29.12
C ALA A 389 -5.66 -6.96 27.70
N THR A 390 -5.90 -5.67 27.50
CA THR A 390 -6.40 -5.11 26.23
C THR A 390 -5.71 -3.81 25.87
N LEU A 391 -5.57 -3.53 24.58
CA LEU A 391 -5.05 -2.27 24.05
C LEU A 391 -5.95 -1.75 22.94
N HIS A 392 -6.27 -0.46 23.00
CA HIS A 392 -6.95 0.29 21.95
C HIS A 392 -6.33 1.69 21.83
N ARG A 393 -5.41 1.85 20.87
CA ARG A 393 -4.64 3.10 20.68
C ARG A 393 -4.42 3.44 19.22
N VAL A 394 -4.14 4.71 18.95
CA VAL A 394 -3.51 5.12 17.69
C VAL A 394 -1.99 4.89 17.79
N ALA A 395 -1.38 4.39 16.73
CA ALA A 395 0.06 4.22 16.58
C ALA A 395 0.51 4.82 15.24
N GLY A 396 1.63 5.53 15.22
CA GLY A 396 2.18 6.23 14.06
C GLY A 396 2.75 7.61 14.41
N HIS A 397 3.20 8.37 13.41
CA HIS A 397 3.74 9.70 13.60
C HIS A 397 2.88 10.75 12.89
N VAL A 398 2.25 11.63 13.67
CA VAL A 398 1.48 12.76 13.15
C VAL A 398 2.23 14.05 13.48
N PRO A 399 2.66 14.85 12.49
CA PRO A 399 3.47 16.04 12.73
C PRO A 399 2.66 17.18 13.35
N VAL A 400 3.28 17.97 14.24
CA VAL A 400 2.66 19.16 14.84
C VAL A 400 2.69 20.32 13.83
N ARG A 401 1.52 20.79 13.42
CA ARG A 401 1.37 21.79 12.34
C ARG A 401 0.03 22.54 12.42
N PRO A 402 -0.13 23.66 11.72
CA PRO A 402 -1.42 24.34 11.62
C PRO A 402 -2.51 23.47 11.03
N TYR A 403 -3.76 23.84 11.31
CA TYR A 403 -4.91 23.07 10.88
C TYR A 403 -5.11 23.10 9.36
N GLU A 404 -4.78 24.23 8.74
CA GLU A 404 -4.92 24.48 7.30
C GLU A 404 -4.09 23.51 6.46
N ASN A 405 -2.90 23.13 6.95
CA ASN A 405 -2.04 22.11 6.34
C ASN A 405 -2.80 20.80 6.10
N ARG A 406 -3.72 20.43 7.00
CA ARG A 406 -4.51 19.20 6.92
C ARG A 406 -5.58 19.23 5.84
N LEU A 407 -5.91 20.42 5.33
CA LEU A 407 -7.07 20.61 4.45
C LEU A 407 -6.69 20.83 2.99
N ARG A 408 -5.56 21.48 2.75
CA ARG A 408 -5.27 22.18 1.49
C ARG A 408 -3.78 22.15 1.13
N VAL A 409 -3.47 22.65 -0.06
CA VAL A 409 -2.10 23.01 -0.43
C VAL A 409 -1.79 24.40 0.13
N VAL A 410 -0.76 24.51 0.98
CA VAL A 410 -0.44 25.76 1.70
C VAL A 410 0.77 26.48 1.09
N PRO A 411 0.90 27.82 1.22
CA PRO A 411 2.07 28.55 0.72
C PRO A 411 3.40 28.09 1.34
N ALA A 412 4.41 27.76 0.51
CA ALA A 412 5.72 27.27 0.97
C ALA A 412 6.58 28.30 1.71
N HIS A 413 6.46 29.58 1.33
CA HIS A 413 7.29 30.68 1.83
C HIS A 413 6.77 31.29 3.14
N ASP A 414 5.53 30.99 3.53
CA ASP A 414 4.93 31.55 4.73
C ASP A 414 5.27 30.67 5.95
N PRO A 415 6.06 31.18 6.93
CA PRO A 415 6.48 30.41 8.10
C PRO A 415 5.31 30.01 9.00
N ALA A 416 4.11 30.60 8.82
CA ALA A 416 2.92 30.18 9.54
C ALA A 416 2.57 28.71 9.32
N TYR A 417 2.94 28.12 8.17
CA TYR A 417 2.65 26.74 7.78
C TYR A 417 3.78 25.73 8.04
N ALA A 418 4.83 26.14 8.75
CA ALA A 418 5.95 25.27 9.08
C ALA A 418 5.55 24.17 10.08
N TRP A 419 6.12 22.98 9.90
CA TRP A 419 6.07 21.92 10.92
C TRP A 419 6.86 22.35 12.14
N ARG A 420 6.37 21.96 13.32
CA ARG A 420 7.10 22.09 14.58
C ARG A 420 7.80 20.77 14.89
N GLU A 421 8.82 20.84 15.74
CA GLU A 421 9.54 19.66 16.20
C GLU A 421 8.62 18.72 16.99
N GLY A 422 8.83 17.41 16.83
CA GLY A 422 8.07 16.37 17.51
C GLY A 422 6.79 15.94 16.78
N GLY A 423 5.99 15.13 17.46
CA GLY A 423 4.72 14.60 16.97
C GLY A 423 3.57 14.94 17.92
N GLU A 424 2.35 14.88 17.39
CA GLU A 424 1.14 15.02 18.18
C GLU A 424 0.97 13.84 19.15
N PRO A 425 0.44 14.08 20.36
CA PRO A 425 0.06 12.99 21.25
C PRO A 425 -0.97 12.08 20.59
N LEU A 426 -0.66 10.78 20.51
CA LEU A 426 -1.57 9.81 19.92
C LEU A 426 -2.60 9.34 20.94
N PRO A 427 -3.90 9.38 20.60
CA PRO A 427 -4.96 9.03 21.52
C PRO A 427 -5.00 7.51 21.81
N ARG A 428 -5.36 7.18 23.05
CA ARG A 428 -5.65 5.82 23.52
C ARG A 428 -6.90 5.82 24.39
N THR A 429 -7.60 4.71 24.44
CA THR A 429 -8.76 4.54 25.32
C THR A 429 -8.76 3.13 25.90
N GLU A 430 -9.31 3.01 27.10
CA GLU A 430 -9.66 1.69 27.64
C GLU A 430 -10.82 1.09 26.85
N VAL A 431 -10.90 -0.24 26.85
CA VAL A 431 -12.10 -0.94 26.37
C VAL A 431 -13.26 -0.60 27.31
N ASP A 432 -14.40 -0.21 26.74
CA ASP A 432 -15.58 0.13 27.53
C ASP A 432 -15.92 -1.02 28.49
N THR A 433 -15.92 -0.75 29.79
CA THR A 433 -16.12 -1.78 30.83
C THR A 433 -17.59 -2.17 30.99
N ALA A 434 -18.53 -1.29 30.62
CA ALA A 434 -19.96 -1.59 30.66
C ALA A 434 -20.36 -2.53 29.52
N THR A 435 -19.77 -2.33 28.34
CA THR A 435 -20.03 -3.19 27.18
C THR A 435 -19.00 -4.30 27.02
N GLY A 436 -17.78 -4.17 27.52
CA GLY A 436 -16.68 -5.12 27.28
C GLY A 436 -16.27 -5.19 25.81
N THR A 437 -16.47 -4.11 25.03
CA THR A 437 -16.24 -4.08 23.59
C THR A 437 -15.47 -2.84 23.14
N ALA A 438 -14.59 -2.99 22.16
CA ALA A 438 -14.09 -1.90 21.33
C ALA A 438 -14.26 -2.29 19.85
N VAL A 439 -14.77 -1.36 19.05
CA VAL A 439 -15.03 -1.54 17.61
C VAL A 439 -14.46 -0.34 16.88
N MET A 440 -13.86 -0.59 15.72
CA MET A 440 -13.36 0.43 14.81
C MET A 440 -13.67 0.00 13.37
N ALA A 441 -14.28 0.89 12.58
CA ALA A 441 -14.67 0.70 11.20
C ALA A 441 -14.25 1.92 10.34
N ASN A 442 -13.04 2.44 10.62
CA ASN A 442 -12.46 3.67 10.07
C ASN A 442 -13.30 4.94 10.30
N GLU A 443 -14.29 4.90 11.19
CA GLU A 443 -14.79 6.14 11.76
C GLU A 443 -13.63 6.85 12.44
N ARG A 444 -13.62 8.18 12.40
CA ARG A 444 -12.53 8.95 13.00
C ARG A 444 -12.35 8.59 14.48
N GLY A 445 -13.45 8.36 15.19
CA GLY A 445 -13.47 7.76 16.53
C GLY A 445 -12.34 8.24 17.42
N LEU A 446 -11.49 7.29 17.84
CA LEU A 446 -10.30 7.52 18.64
C LEU A 446 -9.30 8.49 17.99
N ALA A 447 -9.12 8.42 16.68
CA ALA A 447 -8.17 9.20 15.88
C ALA A 447 -8.69 10.58 15.42
N ALA A 448 -9.89 11.01 15.87
CA ALA A 448 -10.49 12.29 15.48
C ALA A 448 -9.57 13.53 15.65
N PRO A 449 -8.72 13.64 16.70
CA PRO A 449 -7.79 14.75 16.82
C PRO A 449 -6.78 14.85 15.67
N SER A 450 -6.45 13.72 15.04
CA SER A 450 -5.41 13.61 14.01
C SER A 450 -5.98 13.60 12.58
N ALA A 451 -7.30 13.67 12.39
CA ALA A 451 -7.93 13.59 11.07
C ALA A 451 -7.91 14.92 10.29
N SER A 452 -8.06 14.85 8.95
CA SER A 452 -8.07 16.00 8.03
C SER A 452 -9.35 16.85 8.07
N SER A 453 -10.34 16.49 8.87
CA SER A 453 -11.62 17.17 8.91
C SER A 453 -12.15 17.11 10.33
N SER A 454 -12.37 18.27 10.93
CA SER A 454 -12.88 18.43 12.28
C SER A 454 -13.88 19.58 12.28
N ARG A 455 -14.99 19.37 11.55
CA ARG A 455 -16.22 20.04 11.93
C ARG A 455 -17.10 19.02 12.63
N PRO A 456 -17.46 19.22 13.92
CA PRO A 456 -18.57 18.46 14.48
C PRO A 456 -19.77 18.74 13.58
N ARG A 457 -20.47 17.69 13.12
CA ARG A 457 -21.83 17.86 12.60
C ARG A 457 -22.68 18.38 13.76
N THR A 458 -22.77 19.69 13.92
CA THR A 458 -23.95 20.31 14.51
C THR A 458 -25.08 20.19 13.50
N ALA A 459 -25.55 18.95 13.30
CA ALA A 459 -26.90 18.75 12.80
C ALA A 459 -27.83 19.06 13.98
N PRO A 460 -28.78 20.00 13.87
CA PRO A 460 -29.77 20.16 14.92
C PRO A 460 -30.53 18.84 15.07
N THR A 461 -30.61 18.36 16.30
CA THR A 461 -31.50 17.28 16.72
C THR A 461 -32.93 17.67 16.35
N ALA A 462 -33.38 17.22 15.19
CA ALA A 462 -34.77 17.26 14.77
C ALA A 462 -35.14 15.95 14.08
N TYR A 463 -34.93 14.82 14.77
CA TYR A 463 -35.80 13.68 14.57
C TYR A 463 -37.13 13.97 15.30
N GLY A 464 -37.97 14.77 14.64
CA GLY A 464 -39.40 14.74 14.91
C GLY A 464 -39.92 13.37 14.46
N SER A 465 -40.53 12.63 15.38
CA SER A 465 -41.15 11.34 15.13
C SER A 465 -42.17 11.45 13.98
N CYS A 466 -41.83 10.96 12.80
CA CYS A 466 -42.79 10.74 11.73
C CYS A 466 -43.09 9.24 11.66
N SER A 467 -44.11 8.81 12.41
CA SER A 467 -44.71 7.49 12.26
C SER A 467 -45.58 7.47 11.00
N ALA A 468 -45.01 7.03 9.89
CA ALA A 468 -45.77 6.78 8.67
C ALA A 468 -45.56 5.32 8.23
N ARG A 469 -46.58 4.49 8.48
CA ARG A 469 -46.67 3.12 7.96
C ARG A 469 -46.66 3.15 6.42
N PRO A 470 -45.88 2.31 5.72
CA PRO A 470 -45.94 2.25 4.27
C PRO A 470 -47.22 1.54 3.82
N ARG A 471 -48.12 2.27 3.15
CA ARG A 471 -49.20 1.68 2.35
C ARG A 471 -48.63 1.23 1.01
N ALA A 472 -48.57 -0.09 0.79
CA ALA A 472 -48.28 -0.68 -0.51
C ALA A 472 -49.38 -0.27 -1.52
N ARG A 473 -48.98 0.37 -2.63
CA ARG A 473 -49.85 0.55 -3.80
C ARG A 473 -49.62 -0.62 -4.76
N GLN A 474 -50.63 -1.48 -4.90
CA GLN A 474 -50.69 -2.52 -5.93
C GLN A 474 -50.86 -1.87 -7.31
N ARG A 475 -50.09 -2.33 -8.30
CA ARG A 475 -50.35 -2.08 -9.74
C ARG A 475 -51.19 -3.25 -10.29
N PRO A 476 -52.15 -3.02 -11.20
CA PRO A 476 -52.99 -4.09 -11.74
C PRO A 476 -52.31 -4.85 -12.89
N ALA A 477 -52.58 -6.15 -12.99
CA ALA A 477 -52.10 -7.05 -14.04
C ALA A 477 -52.96 -6.96 -15.33
N PRO A 478 -52.42 -7.30 -16.52
CA PRO A 478 -53.18 -7.34 -17.77
C PRO A 478 -53.99 -8.66 -17.92
N PRO A 479 -55.06 -8.69 -18.74
CA PRO A 479 -56.02 -9.79 -18.77
C PRO A 479 -55.61 -10.97 -19.65
N ALA A 480 -56.09 -12.15 -19.28
CA ALA A 480 -55.85 -13.43 -19.96
C ALA A 480 -57.03 -13.86 -20.85
N CYS A 481 -56.72 -14.52 -21.97
CA CYS A 481 -57.56 -15.38 -22.81
C CYS A 481 -56.61 -16.38 -23.50
N GLY A 482 -56.79 -17.70 -23.63
CA GLY A 482 -57.83 -18.68 -23.32
C GLY A 482 -57.24 -20.11 -23.53
N ARG A 483 -58.01 -21.16 -23.22
CA ARG A 483 -57.61 -22.53 -22.81
C ARG A 483 -57.16 -23.55 -23.90
N SER A 484 -56.12 -24.35 -23.58
CA SER A 484 -55.90 -25.85 -23.60
C SER A 484 -56.42 -26.78 -24.74
N PRO A 485 -55.84 -28.00 -25.02
CA PRO A 485 -55.37 -28.99 -24.01
C PRO A 485 -54.10 -29.84 -24.32
N ALA A 486 -53.78 -30.70 -23.34
CA ALA A 486 -52.55 -31.43 -23.02
C ALA A 486 -52.15 -32.67 -23.86
N ARG A 487 -50.85 -33.08 -23.77
CA ARG A 487 -50.38 -34.45 -23.36
C ARG A 487 -48.83 -34.53 -23.19
N PRO A 488 -48.26 -35.59 -22.56
CA PRO A 488 -47.17 -35.46 -21.57
C PRO A 488 -45.81 -36.10 -21.97
N GLY A 489 -44.73 -35.73 -21.27
CA GLY A 489 -43.64 -36.68 -20.97
C GLY A 489 -42.18 -36.17 -21.04
N ARG A 490 -41.45 -36.48 -19.95
CA ARG A 490 -39.99 -36.65 -19.76
C ARG A 490 -39.12 -35.47 -19.27
N PRO A 491 -38.21 -35.71 -18.30
CA PRO A 491 -37.33 -34.72 -17.71
C PRO A 491 -36.12 -34.44 -18.61
N ARG A 492 -35.68 -33.18 -18.70
CA ARG A 492 -34.43 -32.81 -19.38
C ARG A 492 -33.29 -32.71 -18.38
N THR A 493 -32.36 -33.66 -18.50
CA THR A 493 -30.98 -33.60 -18.02
C THR A 493 -30.20 -32.54 -18.83
N TRP A 494 -29.36 -31.78 -18.15
CA TRP A 494 -28.39 -30.86 -18.77
C TRP A 494 -27.17 -31.64 -19.28
N PRO A 495 -26.68 -31.42 -20.52
CA PRO A 495 -25.44 -32.03 -20.99
C PRO A 495 -24.21 -31.16 -20.62
N PRO A 496 -23.02 -31.77 -20.46
CA PRO A 496 -21.78 -31.06 -20.17
C PRO A 496 -21.17 -30.45 -21.44
N SER A 497 -20.55 -29.28 -21.29
CA SER A 497 -19.80 -28.56 -22.32
C SER A 497 -18.36 -29.08 -22.42
N THR A 498 -17.95 -29.51 -23.61
CA THR A 498 -16.56 -29.80 -23.99
C THR A 498 -15.96 -28.66 -24.82
N PRO A 499 -14.67 -28.29 -24.64
CA PRO A 499 -13.99 -27.31 -25.48
C PRO A 499 -13.21 -27.97 -26.63
N THR A 500 -13.31 -27.41 -27.83
CA THR A 500 -12.49 -27.74 -29.01
C THR A 500 -11.25 -26.84 -29.09
N PRO A 501 -10.06 -27.36 -29.48
CA PRO A 501 -8.84 -26.57 -29.65
C PRO A 501 -8.65 -26.08 -31.10
N THR A 502 -8.13 -24.88 -31.26
CA THR A 502 -7.67 -24.31 -32.55
C THR A 502 -6.15 -24.38 -32.66
N SER A 503 -5.64 -24.97 -33.76
CA SER A 503 -4.22 -25.14 -34.08
C SER A 503 -3.60 -23.91 -34.79
N PRO A 504 -2.27 -23.71 -34.74
CA PRO A 504 -1.56 -22.60 -35.40
C PRO A 504 -1.10 -22.93 -36.83
N PRO A 505 -0.72 -21.93 -37.67
CA PRO A 505 -0.23 -22.17 -39.04
C PRO A 505 1.27 -22.51 -39.07
N PRO A 506 1.76 -23.17 -40.15
CA PRO A 506 3.10 -23.76 -40.17
C PRO A 506 4.20 -22.81 -40.65
N ALA A 507 5.41 -23.06 -40.16
CA ALA A 507 6.66 -22.49 -40.64
C ALA A 507 7.18 -23.21 -41.91
N GLY A 508 7.78 -22.45 -42.83
CA GLY A 508 8.51 -22.95 -43.99
C GLY A 508 9.77 -22.11 -44.22
N SER A 509 10.92 -22.79 -44.20
CA SER A 509 12.31 -22.32 -44.30
C SER A 509 12.79 -22.08 -45.74
N SER A 510 13.39 -20.93 -46.06
CA SER A 510 14.83 -20.71 -46.45
C SER A 510 15.01 -20.21 -47.92
N PRO A 511 16.19 -19.75 -48.38
CA PRO A 511 16.78 -18.42 -48.10
C PRO A 511 17.22 -17.68 -49.40
N CYS A 512 17.31 -16.33 -49.42
CA CYS A 512 18.18 -15.62 -50.38
C CYS A 512 18.33 -14.12 -50.06
N SER A 513 19.59 -13.69 -49.88
CA SER A 513 20.11 -12.31 -50.04
C SER A 513 21.38 -12.43 -50.90
N PRO A 514 22.02 -11.37 -51.45
CA PRO A 514 21.71 -9.92 -51.42
C PRO A 514 21.81 -9.22 -52.80
N GLY A 515 21.42 -7.93 -52.88
CA GLY A 515 21.70 -7.08 -54.05
C GLY A 515 21.49 -5.58 -53.81
N HIS A 516 22.60 -4.84 -53.76
CA HIS A 516 22.71 -3.37 -53.68
C HIS A 516 21.93 -2.60 -54.78
N ARG A 517 21.40 -1.41 -54.45
CA ARG A 517 21.91 -0.08 -54.87
C ARG A 517 20.90 1.09 -54.65
N THR A 518 21.42 2.12 -53.96
CA THR A 518 21.34 3.58 -54.22
C THR A 518 20.03 4.39 -54.24
N SER A 519 20.02 5.36 -53.31
CA SER A 519 19.86 6.83 -53.48
C SER A 519 18.48 7.48 -53.65
N ALA A 520 18.13 8.24 -52.60
CA ALA A 520 17.90 9.69 -52.58
C ALA A 520 16.54 10.31 -52.97
N ARG A 521 16.18 11.31 -52.14
CA ARG A 521 15.29 12.48 -52.31
C ARG A 521 13.84 12.37 -51.82
N THR A 522 13.61 12.98 -50.66
CA THR A 522 12.49 13.91 -50.40
C THR A 522 12.74 15.26 -51.12
N PRO A 523 11.82 16.25 -51.13
CA PRO A 523 10.47 16.31 -50.56
C PRO A 523 9.39 16.78 -51.58
N ASN A 524 8.11 16.69 -51.23
CA ASN A 524 7.14 17.72 -51.64
C ASN A 524 5.98 17.83 -50.65
N ALA A 525 5.79 19.05 -50.18
CA ALA A 525 4.62 19.53 -49.47
C ALA A 525 3.60 20.11 -50.47
N CYS A 526 2.31 19.89 -50.20
CA CYS A 526 1.08 20.59 -50.63
C CYS A 526 -0.03 19.53 -50.46
N GLY A 527 -1.17 19.72 -49.80
CA GLY A 527 -1.89 20.92 -49.41
C GLY A 527 -3.38 20.59 -49.57
N THR A 528 -4.19 20.96 -48.57
CA THR A 528 -5.65 21.16 -48.60
C THR A 528 -6.61 20.00 -48.93
N GLY A 529 -7.57 19.77 -48.02
CA GLY A 529 -8.98 19.60 -48.42
C GLY A 529 -9.80 18.51 -47.74
N CYS A 530 -10.31 18.79 -46.52
CA CYS A 530 -11.71 18.67 -46.05
C CYS A 530 -11.76 18.45 -44.54
#